data_AF-A0A7M7GN11-F1
#
_entry.id   AF-A0A7M7GN11-F1
#
_cell.length_a   1.000
_cell.length_b   1.000
_cell.length_c   1.000
_cell.angle_alpha   90.00
_cell.angle_beta   90.00
_cell.angle_gamma   90.00
#
_symmetry.space_group_name_H-M   'P 1'
#
loop_
_entity.id
_entity.type
_entity.pdbx_description
1 polymer ?
#
loop_
_entity_poly.entity_id
_entity_poly.type
_entity_poly.pdbx_seq_one_letter_code
_entity_poly.pdbx_strand_id
1 'polypeptide(L)'
;MADSMYDTLTLGLTGLTIELYRLIDFLNSTLHNYEQPLKRGYSHSDTSIRRPYYPDDTVSISVLLYIVTLPLLVITIRMFVNPVGSDTTLHRPGPMGLLGGAFLTALITAGIKLVIGRLAPNFYEGCQPSHPSQPYTIFWSKHIDYQAYYTCDYPERQREVSRSFPCIYTSLSSFSWMYLLIYCFYKSSSSLSLRTVTILICLAPPTFIANTRLRDHRSHPGDVIAGCMLGVFIALVSAIGRKESAMVESDQEIPRDQDNEWDMISEDEMQEEPIQPTVRVCTSALYSNIEGFVVELRDHSCDLVEDVKHVELPYNDLDSFTLDGWDKSDVVILCHSIENRRLSLTDVTDALYDNFIQKVSKLIGKDALIVIAHDFKWTDDQPPKVRKDQEETIRARQPTVYKFAEMSFWRENLANRNLLTCCVTVTGMSSLPSSTRRERRE
;
A
#
# COMPACT_ATOMS: atom_id res chain seq x y z
N MET A 1 -10.24 13.78 -29.06
CA MET A 1 -10.62 12.70 -28.11
C MET A 1 -9.92 11.38 -28.45
N ALA A 2 -9.82 10.98 -29.72
CA ALA A 2 -9.03 9.79 -30.12
C ALA A 2 -7.52 9.95 -29.85
N ASP A 3 -6.95 11.14 -30.09
CA ASP A 3 -5.52 11.39 -29.89
C ASP A 3 -5.12 11.33 -28.40
N SER A 4 -5.90 11.96 -27.51
CA SER A 4 -5.68 11.90 -26.05
C SER A 4 -5.78 10.48 -25.46
N MET A 5 -6.67 9.63 -26.01
CA MET A 5 -6.79 8.23 -25.60
C MET A 5 -5.61 7.39 -26.11
N TYR A 6 -5.10 7.70 -27.29
CA TYR A 6 -3.90 7.07 -27.86
C TYR A 6 -2.64 7.44 -27.06
N ASP A 7 -2.51 8.70 -26.66
CA ASP A 7 -1.39 9.20 -25.87
C ASP A 7 -1.36 8.58 -24.46
N THR A 8 -2.51 8.46 -23.80
CA THR A 8 -2.61 7.81 -22.48
C THR A 8 -2.27 6.31 -22.56
N LEU A 9 -2.72 5.65 -23.63
CA LEU A 9 -2.46 4.23 -23.85
C LEU A 9 -0.98 3.96 -24.16
N THR A 10 -0.36 4.80 -24.98
CA THR A 10 1.06 4.71 -25.33
C THR A 10 1.94 5.01 -24.11
N LEU A 11 1.59 5.99 -23.27
CA LEU A 11 2.29 6.23 -21.99
C LEU A 11 2.19 5.03 -21.04
N GLY A 12 1.01 4.42 -20.92
CA GLY A 12 0.81 3.24 -20.07
C GLY A 12 1.58 2.01 -20.55
N LEU A 13 1.60 1.77 -21.87
CA LEU A 13 2.36 0.66 -22.47
C LEU A 13 3.86 0.87 -22.37
N THR A 14 4.36 2.09 -22.57
CA THR A 14 5.78 2.41 -22.43
C THR A 14 6.25 2.20 -20.99
N GLY A 15 5.50 2.70 -20.00
CA GLY A 15 5.79 2.44 -18.57
C GLY A 15 5.82 0.95 -18.23
N LEU A 16 4.87 0.17 -18.75
CA LEU A 16 4.84 -1.28 -18.59
C LEU A 16 6.09 -1.96 -19.17
N THR A 17 6.51 -1.56 -20.37
CA THR A 17 7.69 -2.14 -21.02
C THR A 17 8.98 -1.83 -20.28
N ILE A 18 9.11 -0.62 -19.71
CA ILE A 18 10.28 -0.22 -18.91
C ILE A 18 10.38 -1.08 -17.64
N GLU A 19 9.29 -1.23 -16.90
CA GLU A 19 9.27 -2.05 -15.68
C GLU A 19 9.51 -3.54 -15.97
N LEU A 20 8.97 -4.04 -17.08
CA LEU A 20 9.25 -5.40 -17.53
C LEU A 20 10.73 -5.58 -17.89
N TYR A 21 11.33 -4.63 -18.60
CA TYR A 21 12.75 -4.67 -18.93
C TYR A 21 13.62 -4.64 -17.66
N ARG A 22 13.31 -3.75 -16.69
CA ARG A 22 13.99 -3.69 -15.38
C ARG A 22 13.94 -5.03 -14.66
N LEU A 23 12.78 -5.69 -14.63
CA LEU A 23 12.63 -7.01 -14.02
C LEU A 23 13.49 -8.06 -14.74
N ILE A 24 13.44 -8.11 -16.07
CA ILE A 24 14.22 -9.08 -16.86
C ILE A 24 15.71 -8.86 -16.64
N ASP A 25 16.17 -7.61 -16.67
CA ASP A 25 17.57 -7.26 -16.50
C ASP A 25 18.05 -7.57 -15.08
N PHE A 26 17.23 -7.29 -14.06
CA PHE A 26 17.48 -7.69 -12.68
C PHE A 26 17.57 -9.21 -12.51
N LEU A 27 16.66 -9.97 -13.13
CA LEU A 27 16.66 -11.43 -13.06
C LEU A 27 17.88 -12.02 -13.78
N ASN A 28 18.20 -11.52 -14.96
CA ASN A 28 19.40 -11.92 -15.69
C ASN A 28 20.65 -11.61 -14.88
N SER A 29 20.71 -10.42 -14.27
CA SER A 29 21.81 -10.04 -13.39
C SER A 29 21.90 -10.95 -12.17
N THR A 30 20.80 -11.20 -11.46
CA THR A 30 20.79 -12.06 -10.27
C THR A 30 21.15 -13.52 -10.59
N LEU A 31 20.68 -14.02 -11.73
CA LEU A 31 20.84 -15.42 -12.13
C LEU A 31 22.18 -15.68 -12.84
N HIS A 32 22.71 -14.72 -13.62
CA HIS A 32 23.98 -14.86 -14.36
C HIS A 32 25.15 -14.07 -13.75
N ASN A 33 24.94 -12.88 -13.18
CA ASN A 33 25.99 -11.94 -12.79
C ASN A 33 26.23 -11.84 -11.26
N TYR A 34 27.38 -12.43 -10.87
CA TYR A 34 28.49 -11.78 -10.17
C TYR A 34 28.60 -11.51 -8.65
N GLU A 35 27.62 -11.75 -7.78
CA GLU A 35 27.92 -11.60 -6.32
C GLU A 35 28.15 -12.92 -5.59
N GLN A 36 29.40 -13.23 -5.19
CA GLN A 36 29.66 -14.48 -4.45
C GLN A 36 28.83 -14.52 -3.17
N PRO A 37 27.99 -15.55 -2.97
CA PRO A 37 27.23 -15.68 -1.73
C PRO A 37 28.20 -15.92 -0.57
N LEU A 38 27.71 -15.75 0.66
CA LEU A 38 28.45 -16.14 1.85
C LEU A 38 28.97 -17.58 1.69
N LYS A 39 30.29 -17.78 1.74
CA LYS A 39 30.89 -19.12 1.66
C LYS A 39 30.62 -19.88 2.96
N ARG A 40 29.79 -20.90 2.86
CA ARG A 40 29.44 -21.78 3.98
C ARG A 40 30.23 -23.08 3.91
N GLY A 41 30.86 -23.48 5.01
CA GLY A 41 31.48 -24.79 5.14
C GLY A 41 30.44 -25.93 5.23
N TYR A 42 30.89 -27.17 5.04
CA TYR A 42 30.02 -28.35 5.03
C TYR A 42 30.58 -29.49 5.87
N SER A 43 29.71 -30.45 6.22
CA SER A 43 30.14 -31.67 6.90
C SER A 43 30.49 -32.78 5.90
N HIS A 44 31.57 -33.54 6.09
CA HIS A 44 31.90 -34.60 5.15
C HIS A 44 30.84 -35.72 5.13
N SER A 45 30.20 -35.98 6.27
CA SER A 45 29.11 -36.95 6.40
C SER A 45 27.76 -36.46 5.86
N ASP A 46 27.66 -35.22 5.39
CA ASP A 46 26.43 -34.70 4.82
C ASP A 46 26.13 -35.35 3.46
N THR A 47 25.12 -36.21 3.44
CA THR A 47 24.64 -36.89 2.22
C THR A 47 23.66 -36.04 1.42
N SER A 48 23.12 -34.96 1.99
CA SER A 48 22.13 -34.12 1.32
C SER A 48 22.71 -33.32 0.15
N ILE A 49 24.02 -33.03 0.19
CA ILE A 49 24.78 -32.26 -0.79
C ILE A 49 25.55 -33.13 -1.81
N ARG A 50 25.27 -34.44 -1.86
CA ARG A 50 25.98 -35.44 -2.67
C ARG A 50 25.12 -36.04 -3.80
N ARG A 51 24.09 -35.32 -4.24
CA ARG A 51 23.23 -35.72 -5.36
C ARG A 51 23.90 -35.46 -6.70
N PRO A 52 23.49 -36.15 -7.78
CA PRO A 52 24.14 -35.99 -9.06
C PRO A 52 23.96 -34.58 -9.65
N TYR A 53 24.97 -34.08 -10.35
CA TYR A 53 24.93 -32.82 -11.10
C TYR A 53 24.49 -33.06 -12.54
N TYR A 54 23.37 -32.46 -12.94
CA TYR A 54 22.92 -32.42 -14.33
C TYR A 54 23.32 -31.09 -14.97
N PRO A 55 24.03 -31.08 -16.12
CA PRO A 55 24.45 -29.84 -16.77
C PRO A 55 23.27 -29.08 -17.39
N ASP A 56 22.27 -29.82 -17.89
CA ASP A 56 21.09 -29.24 -18.51
C ASP A 56 19.99 -29.00 -17.46
N ASP A 57 19.53 -27.75 -17.36
CA ASP A 57 18.39 -27.38 -16.54
C ASP A 57 17.08 -27.65 -17.27
N THR A 58 16.19 -28.45 -16.66
CA THR A 58 14.83 -28.66 -17.20
C THR A 58 14.06 -27.34 -17.35
N VAL A 59 14.24 -26.46 -16.36
CA VAL A 59 13.67 -25.11 -16.37
C VAL A 59 14.82 -24.14 -16.51
N SER A 60 15.15 -23.82 -17.76
CA SER A 60 16.09 -22.76 -18.07
C SER A 60 15.54 -21.39 -17.65
N ILE A 61 16.42 -20.39 -17.59
CA ILE A 61 16.05 -19.01 -17.23
C ILE A 61 15.01 -18.46 -18.21
N SER A 62 15.14 -18.76 -19.50
CA SER A 62 14.16 -18.39 -20.53
C SER A 62 12.78 -18.98 -20.28
N VAL A 63 12.71 -20.25 -19.84
CA VAL A 63 11.44 -20.90 -19.49
C VAL A 63 10.82 -20.24 -18.25
N LEU A 64 11.63 -19.90 -17.24
CA LEU A 64 11.16 -19.16 -16.07
C LEU A 64 10.58 -17.79 -16.46
N LEU A 65 11.29 -17.03 -17.29
CA LEU A 65 10.83 -15.72 -17.79
C LEU A 65 9.50 -15.86 -18.53
N TYR A 66 9.35 -16.86 -19.39
CA TYR A 66 8.09 -17.14 -20.06
C TYR A 66 6.95 -17.43 -19.07
N ILE A 67 7.19 -18.29 -18.08
CA ILE A 67 6.18 -18.66 -17.07
C ILE A 67 5.78 -17.47 -16.17
N VAL A 68 6.71 -16.56 -15.86
CA VAL A 68 6.48 -15.36 -15.03
C VAL A 68 5.77 -14.25 -15.81
N THR A 69 6.06 -14.13 -17.12
CA THR A 69 5.45 -13.10 -17.98
C THR A 69 4.07 -13.49 -18.53
N LEU A 70 3.73 -14.78 -18.59
CA LEU A 70 2.42 -15.23 -19.06
C LEU A 70 1.24 -14.65 -18.23
N PRO A 71 1.28 -14.62 -16.88
CA PRO A 71 0.32 -13.89 -16.07
C PRO A 71 0.13 -12.42 -16.46
N LEU A 72 1.22 -11.72 -16.80
CA LEU A 72 1.16 -10.32 -17.23
C LEU A 72 0.34 -10.18 -18.50
N LEU A 73 0.60 -11.03 -19.50
CA LEU A 73 -0.12 -11.07 -20.76
C LEU A 73 -1.61 -11.34 -20.54
N VAL A 74 -1.96 -12.28 -19.66
CA VAL A 74 -3.37 -12.61 -19.37
C VAL A 74 -4.09 -11.41 -18.72
N ILE A 75 -3.44 -10.73 -17.77
CA ILE A 75 -3.99 -9.55 -17.09
C ILE A 75 -4.20 -8.40 -18.07
N THR A 76 -3.20 -8.09 -18.90
CA THR A 76 -3.29 -7.00 -19.89
C THR A 76 -4.39 -7.29 -20.92
N ILE A 77 -4.44 -8.48 -21.51
CA ILE A 77 -5.52 -8.86 -22.44
C ILE A 77 -6.89 -8.74 -21.78
N ARG A 78 -7.06 -9.21 -20.54
CA ARG A 78 -8.32 -9.09 -19.79
C ARG A 78 -8.72 -7.64 -19.53
N MET A 79 -7.75 -6.75 -19.31
CA MET A 79 -8.01 -5.31 -19.18
C MET A 79 -8.46 -4.69 -20.49
N PHE A 80 -7.84 -5.06 -21.62
CA PHE A 80 -8.21 -4.57 -22.94
C PHE A 80 -9.59 -5.06 -23.40
N VAL A 81 -9.90 -6.35 -23.20
CA VAL A 81 -11.18 -6.94 -23.62
C VAL A 81 -12.34 -6.47 -22.75
N ASN A 82 -12.09 -6.24 -21.45
CA ASN A 82 -13.11 -5.78 -20.51
C ASN A 82 -12.61 -4.50 -19.83
N PRO A 83 -12.61 -3.36 -20.56
CA PRO A 83 -12.23 -2.09 -19.98
C PRO A 83 -13.16 -1.79 -18.80
N VAL A 84 -12.55 -1.41 -17.68
CA VAL A 84 -13.29 -1.11 -16.45
C VAL A 84 -13.80 0.32 -16.57
N GLY A 85 -15.08 0.56 -16.27
CA GLY A 85 -15.63 1.92 -16.15
C GLY A 85 -14.91 2.72 -15.05
N SER A 86 -15.01 4.04 -15.09
CA SER A 86 -14.22 5.02 -14.30
C SER A 86 -14.51 5.02 -12.78
N ASP A 87 -14.62 3.87 -12.13
CA ASP A 87 -14.69 3.79 -10.67
C ASP A 87 -13.27 3.83 -10.11
N THR A 88 -12.87 5.02 -9.64
CA THR A 88 -11.54 5.39 -9.13
C THR A 88 -11.29 5.03 -7.66
N THR A 89 -12.26 4.44 -6.96
CA THR A 89 -12.26 4.37 -5.49
C THR A 89 -11.75 3.06 -4.89
N LEU A 90 -11.36 2.06 -5.70
CA LEU A 90 -10.79 0.81 -5.21
C LEU A 90 -9.57 0.40 -6.04
N HIS A 91 -8.39 0.38 -5.40
CA HIS A 91 -7.16 -0.05 -6.05
C HIS A 91 -7.28 -1.52 -6.50
N ARG A 92 -7.28 -1.75 -7.81
CA ARG A 92 -7.52 -3.07 -8.41
C ARG A 92 -6.19 -3.77 -8.65
N PRO A 93 -6.08 -5.09 -8.44
CA PRO A 93 -4.93 -5.85 -8.88
C PRO A 93 -4.76 -5.62 -10.39
N GLY A 94 -3.60 -5.11 -10.79
CA GLY A 94 -3.29 -4.72 -12.17
C GLY A 94 -1.90 -5.17 -12.59
N PRO A 95 -1.51 -4.91 -13.85
CA PRO A 95 -0.24 -5.38 -14.42
C PRO A 95 0.97 -4.73 -13.74
N MET A 96 0.84 -3.47 -13.30
CA MET A 96 1.90 -2.79 -12.56
C MET A 96 2.14 -3.39 -11.15
N GLY A 97 1.08 -3.85 -10.48
CA GLY A 97 1.22 -4.55 -9.20
C GLY A 97 1.89 -5.93 -9.36
N LEU A 98 1.66 -6.62 -10.49
CA LEU A 98 2.37 -7.85 -10.83
C LEU A 98 3.86 -7.59 -11.05
N LEU A 99 4.22 -6.60 -11.88
CA LEU A 99 5.63 -6.27 -12.15
C LEU A 99 6.38 -5.83 -10.89
N GLY A 100 5.81 -4.90 -10.13
CA GLY A 100 6.41 -4.43 -8.88
C GLY A 100 6.55 -5.53 -7.82
N GLY A 101 5.52 -6.38 -7.66
CA GLY A 101 5.59 -7.50 -6.73
C GLY A 101 6.56 -8.61 -7.19
N ALA A 102 6.69 -8.84 -8.50
CA ALA A 102 7.67 -9.79 -9.04
C ALA A 102 9.10 -9.28 -8.80
N PHE A 103 9.34 -7.99 -9.02
CA PHE A 103 10.62 -7.35 -8.71
C PHE A 103 10.95 -7.46 -7.22
N LEU A 104 10.00 -7.13 -6.34
CA LEU A 104 10.17 -7.26 -4.89
C LEU A 104 10.46 -8.72 -4.48
N THR A 105 9.75 -9.69 -5.05
CA THR A 105 9.98 -11.12 -4.82
C THR A 105 11.38 -11.54 -5.24
N ALA A 106 11.84 -11.08 -6.41
CA ALA A 106 13.19 -11.33 -6.91
C ALA A 106 14.24 -10.74 -5.96
N LEU A 107 14.06 -9.46 -5.57
CA LEU A 107 14.97 -8.71 -4.71
C LEU A 107 15.13 -9.35 -3.34
N ILE A 108 14.03 -9.66 -2.65
CA ILE A 108 14.07 -10.29 -1.33
C ILE A 108 14.69 -11.68 -1.43
N THR A 109 14.31 -12.47 -2.44
CA THR A 109 14.87 -13.82 -2.63
C THR A 109 16.38 -13.75 -2.89
N ALA A 110 16.84 -12.82 -3.72
CA ALA A 110 18.25 -12.60 -4.01
C ALA A 110 19.03 -12.22 -2.76
N GLY A 111 18.52 -11.27 -1.98
CA GLY A 111 19.14 -10.83 -0.72
C GLY A 111 19.30 -11.99 0.27
N ILE A 112 18.25 -12.79 0.49
CA ILE A 112 18.32 -13.94 1.40
C ILE A 112 19.34 -14.98 0.90
N LYS A 113 19.40 -15.25 -0.40
CA LYS A 113 20.37 -16.18 -0.99
C LYS A 113 21.81 -15.74 -0.74
N LEU A 114 22.10 -14.44 -0.87
CA LEU A 114 23.44 -13.89 -0.66
C LEU A 114 23.87 -14.01 0.81
N VAL A 115 22.94 -13.77 1.74
CA VAL A 115 23.20 -13.85 3.18
C VAL A 115 23.36 -15.29 3.66
N ILE A 116 22.51 -16.22 3.21
CA ILE A 116 22.49 -17.59 3.74
C ILE A 116 23.53 -18.50 3.08
N GLY A 117 23.77 -18.36 1.77
CA GLY A 117 24.80 -19.13 1.05
C GLY A 117 24.67 -20.65 1.19
N ARG A 118 23.43 -21.17 1.30
CA ARG A 118 23.20 -22.61 1.48
C ARG A 118 23.68 -23.38 0.24
N LEU A 119 24.42 -24.46 0.47
CA LEU A 119 24.87 -25.37 -0.57
C LEU A 119 23.68 -26.13 -1.19
N ALA A 120 23.76 -26.42 -2.48
CA ALA A 120 22.74 -27.17 -3.22
C ALA A 120 22.93 -28.69 -3.07
N PRO A 121 21.89 -29.50 -3.31
CA PRO A 121 22.01 -30.95 -3.24
C PRO A 121 23.06 -31.54 -4.19
N ASN A 122 23.32 -30.88 -5.32
CA ASN A 122 24.33 -31.28 -6.32
C ASN A 122 25.71 -30.63 -6.10
N PHE A 123 25.96 -30.05 -4.92
CA PHE A 123 27.17 -29.29 -4.64
C PHE A 123 28.46 -30.11 -4.80
N TYR A 124 28.51 -31.33 -4.27
CA TYR A 124 29.74 -32.11 -4.25
C TYR A 124 30.26 -32.42 -5.66
N GLU A 125 29.37 -32.82 -6.56
CA GLU A 125 29.73 -33.13 -7.95
C GLU A 125 29.91 -31.87 -8.80
N GLY A 126 29.14 -30.81 -8.56
CA GLY A 126 29.27 -29.56 -9.32
C GLY A 126 30.51 -28.74 -8.96
N CYS A 127 30.88 -28.67 -7.66
CA CYS A 127 32.05 -27.94 -7.18
C CYS A 127 33.34 -28.76 -7.24
N GLN A 128 33.27 -30.07 -6.97
CA GLN A 128 34.44 -30.93 -6.69
C GLN A 128 35.38 -30.26 -5.68
N PRO A 129 35.00 -30.22 -4.39
CA PRO A 129 35.73 -29.47 -3.40
C PRO A 129 37.11 -30.07 -3.13
N SER A 130 38.16 -29.30 -3.38
CA SER A 130 39.54 -29.59 -3.02
C SER A 130 39.92 -28.88 -1.71
N HIS A 131 40.75 -29.55 -0.92
CA HIS A 131 41.19 -29.04 0.39
C HIS A 131 42.65 -28.60 0.31
N PRO A 132 43.00 -27.43 0.86
CA PRO A 132 44.41 -27.09 1.04
C PRO A 132 45.06 -28.17 1.92
N SER A 133 46.29 -28.54 1.57
CA SER A 133 47.06 -29.67 2.12
C SER A 133 47.37 -29.59 3.62
N GLN A 134 46.86 -28.58 4.34
CA GLN A 134 46.89 -28.51 5.78
C GLN A 134 45.46 -28.53 6.35
N PRO A 135 45.08 -29.58 7.08
CA PRO A 135 43.79 -29.61 7.76
C PRO A 135 43.84 -28.60 8.91
N TYR A 136 43.23 -27.42 8.71
CA TYR A 136 42.77 -26.61 9.83
C TYR A 136 41.52 -27.27 10.43
N THR A 137 41.69 -28.48 10.99
CA THR A 137 40.77 -28.92 12.04
C THR A 137 40.99 -27.97 13.21
N ILE A 138 39.96 -27.21 13.56
CA ILE A 138 40.00 -26.36 14.74
C ILE A 138 40.42 -27.25 15.92
N PHE A 139 41.52 -26.86 16.57
CA PHE A 139 42.42 -27.69 17.37
C PHE A 139 41.84 -28.29 18.67
N TRP A 140 40.52 -28.42 18.81
CA TRP A 140 39.87 -28.79 20.08
C TRP A 140 38.69 -29.78 19.98
N SER A 141 38.47 -30.43 18.83
CA SER A 141 37.55 -31.57 18.83
C SER A 141 37.82 -32.53 17.68
N LYS A 142 38.34 -33.72 18.00
CA LYS A 142 38.47 -34.87 17.10
C LYS A 142 37.11 -35.43 16.62
N HIS A 143 36.01 -34.77 16.98
CA HIS A 143 34.62 -35.20 16.76
C HIS A 143 33.79 -34.24 15.91
N ILE A 144 34.36 -33.14 15.39
CA ILE A 144 33.63 -32.21 14.53
C ILE A 144 34.04 -32.45 13.08
N ASP A 145 33.22 -33.22 12.36
CA ASP A 145 33.35 -33.51 10.93
C ASP A 145 32.88 -32.32 10.08
N TYR A 146 33.48 -31.14 10.29
CA TYR A 146 33.09 -29.89 9.61
C TYR A 146 34.28 -29.23 8.90
N GLN A 147 34.15 -29.03 7.59
CA GLN A 147 35.12 -28.36 6.76
C GLN A 147 34.71 -26.91 6.51
N ALA A 148 35.46 -25.96 7.09
CA ALA A 148 35.21 -24.53 6.92
C ALA A 148 35.74 -23.95 5.60
N TYR A 149 36.84 -24.50 5.06
CA TYR A 149 37.54 -23.94 3.90
C TYR A 149 37.72 -24.96 2.77
N TYR A 150 37.35 -24.59 1.55
CA TYR A 150 37.51 -25.41 0.35
C TYR A 150 37.66 -24.54 -0.89
N THR A 151 38.27 -25.11 -1.93
CA THR A 151 38.28 -24.58 -3.30
C THR A 151 37.45 -25.49 -4.19
N CYS A 152 36.81 -24.95 -5.22
CA CYS A 152 36.14 -25.75 -6.23
C CYS A 152 37.06 -25.90 -7.43
N ASP A 153 37.17 -27.11 -7.98
CA ASP A 153 37.93 -27.36 -9.20
C ASP A 153 37.25 -26.68 -10.42
N TYR A 154 35.93 -26.47 -10.34
CA TYR A 154 35.12 -25.70 -11.29
C TYR A 154 34.61 -24.38 -10.65
N PRO A 155 35.43 -23.32 -10.59
CA PRO A 155 35.08 -22.06 -9.93
C PRO A 155 33.87 -21.34 -10.57
N GLU A 156 33.63 -21.56 -11.86
CA GLU A 156 32.47 -21.05 -12.57
C GLU A 156 31.15 -21.65 -12.05
N ARG A 157 31.16 -22.95 -11.71
CA ARG A 157 29.98 -23.68 -11.19
C ARG A 157 29.76 -23.46 -9.70
N GLN A 158 30.80 -23.08 -8.96
CA GLN A 158 30.74 -22.82 -7.52
C GLN A 158 29.57 -21.90 -7.13
N ARG A 159 29.31 -20.88 -7.96
CA ARG A 159 28.27 -19.88 -7.70
C ARG A 159 26.87 -20.49 -7.76
N GLU A 160 26.63 -21.36 -8.73
CA GLU A 160 25.34 -22.03 -8.92
C GLU A 160 25.03 -22.98 -7.76
N VAL A 161 26.04 -23.73 -7.33
CA VAL A 161 25.86 -24.76 -6.29
C VAL A 161 25.90 -24.22 -4.86
N SER A 162 26.16 -22.92 -4.66
CA SER A 162 26.26 -22.29 -3.34
C SER A 162 25.09 -21.35 -3.00
N ARG A 163 24.00 -21.38 -3.78
CA ARG A 163 22.83 -20.49 -3.61
C ARG A 163 21.50 -21.25 -3.65
N SER A 164 21.33 -22.29 -2.85
CA SER A 164 20.10 -23.10 -2.88
C SER A 164 18.91 -22.41 -2.23
N PHE A 165 19.07 -21.81 -1.04
CA PHE A 165 17.97 -21.27 -0.23
C PHE A 165 17.79 -19.75 -0.32
N PRO A 166 16.54 -19.25 -0.42
CA PRO A 166 15.32 -19.93 -0.84
C PRO A 166 15.32 -20.10 -2.37
N CYS A 167 14.43 -20.92 -2.93
CA CYS A 167 14.42 -21.15 -4.37
C CYS A 167 13.76 -20.00 -5.14
N ILE A 168 14.53 -19.28 -5.99
CA ILE A 168 14.05 -18.12 -6.77
C ILE A 168 13.02 -18.50 -7.84
N TYR A 169 13.15 -19.69 -8.42
CA TYR A 169 12.23 -20.19 -9.44
C TYR A 169 10.84 -20.43 -8.83
N THR A 170 10.80 -21.02 -7.62
CA THR A 170 9.52 -21.30 -6.96
C THR A 170 8.93 -20.04 -6.34
N SER A 171 9.74 -19.11 -5.79
CA SER A 171 9.21 -17.83 -5.30
C SER A 171 8.56 -16.98 -6.39
N LEU A 172 9.25 -16.77 -7.52
CA LEU A 172 8.72 -15.96 -8.63
C LEU A 172 7.51 -16.59 -9.32
N SER A 173 7.53 -17.91 -9.55
CA SER A 173 6.41 -18.59 -10.16
C SER A 173 5.20 -18.65 -9.22
N SER A 174 5.39 -18.96 -7.94
CA SER A 174 4.30 -18.94 -6.96
C SER A 174 3.71 -17.55 -6.80
N PHE A 175 4.54 -16.49 -6.75
CA PHE A 175 4.05 -15.11 -6.74
C PHE A 175 3.20 -14.80 -7.97
N SER A 176 3.73 -15.00 -9.17
CA SER A 176 3.11 -14.53 -10.41
C SER A 176 1.76 -15.19 -10.66
N TRP A 177 1.68 -16.49 -10.41
CA TRP A 177 0.46 -17.27 -10.62
C TRP A 177 -0.56 -17.12 -9.49
N MET A 178 -0.11 -16.91 -8.25
CA MET A 178 -1.02 -16.56 -7.15
C MET A 178 -1.63 -15.17 -7.38
N TYR A 179 -0.84 -14.20 -7.85
CA TYR A 179 -1.35 -12.87 -8.19
C TYR A 179 -2.40 -12.93 -9.31
N LEU A 180 -2.16 -13.74 -10.35
CA LEU A 180 -3.16 -14.00 -11.40
C LEU A 180 -4.45 -14.63 -10.84
N LEU A 181 -4.32 -15.60 -9.93
CA LEU A 181 -5.48 -16.23 -9.29
C LEU A 181 -6.33 -15.20 -8.52
N ILE A 182 -5.67 -14.33 -7.75
CA ILE A 182 -6.33 -13.24 -7.02
C ILE A 182 -7.02 -12.27 -7.99
N TYR A 183 -6.34 -11.87 -9.08
CA TYR A 183 -6.92 -11.02 -10.12
C TYR A 183 -8.17 -11.64 -10.76
N CYS A 184 -8.11 -12.94 -11.09
CA CYS A 184 -9.23 -13.67 -11.66
C CYS A 184 -10.43 -13.70 -10.70
N PHE A 185 -10.22 -13.93 -9.40
CA PHE A 185 -11.30 -13.93 -8.43
C PHE A 185 -11.88 -12.55 -8.16
N TYR A 186 -11.05 -11.51 -8.20
CA TYR A 186 -11.50 -10.14 -8.05
C TYR A 186 -12.52 -9.74 -9.14
N LYS A 187 -12.31 -10.17 -10.39
CA LYS A 187 -13.13 -9.78 -11.54
C LYS A 187 -14.27 -10.76 -11.87
N SER A 188 -14.33 -11.94 -11.22
CA SER A 188 -15.17 -13.05 -11.67
C SER A 188 -16.35 -13.36 -10.75
N SER A 189 -17.57 -13.20 -11.28
CA SER A 189 -18.81 -13.77 -10.71
C SER A 189 -19.12 -15.18 -11.27
N SER A 190 -18.08 -16.00 -11.49
CA SER A 190 -18.26 -17.35 -12.07
C SER A 190 -18.76 -18.39 -11.07
N SER A 191 -19.41 -19.43 -11.61
CA SER A 191 -19.87 -20.63 -10.88
C SER A 191 -18.72 -21.39 -10.21
N LEU A 192 -19.06 -22.21 -9.21
CA LEU A 192 -18.09 -22.96 -8.41
C LEU A 192 -17.12 -23.82 -9.26
N SER A 193 -17.61 -24.46 -10.32
CA SER A 193 -16.79 -25.30 -11.22
C SER A 193 -15.68 -24.50 -11.93
N LEU A 194 -16.01 -23.33 -12.47
CA LEU A 194 -15.04 -22.46 -13.14
C LEU A 194 -13.99 -21.91 -12.17
N ARG A 195 -14.38 -21.64 -10.92
CA ARG A 195 -13.46 -21.23 -9.85
C ARG A 195 -12.44 -22.34 -9.56
N THR A 196 -12.90 -23.58 -9.44
CA THR A 196 -12.01 -24.74 -9.22
C THR A 196 -11.04 -24.94 -10.39
N VAL A 197 -11.51 -24.87 -11.62
CA VAL A 197 -10.64 -24.98 -12.81
C VAL A 197 -9.59 -23.87 -12.83
N THR A 198 -9.98 -22.64 -12.47
CA THR A 198 -9.04 -21.51 -12.40
C THR A 198 -7.94 -21.74 -11.36
N ILE A 199 -8.27 -22.29 -10.19
CA ILE A 199 -7.30 -22.65 -9.15
C ILE A 199 -6.31 -23.68 -9.70
N LEU A 200 -6.81 -24.75 -10.32
CA LEU A 200 -5.96 -25.82 -10.85
C LEU A 200 -4.99 -25.32 -11.93
N ILE A 201 -5.48 -24.47 -12.85
CA ILE A 201 -4.64 -23.84 -13.88
C ILE A 201 -3.55 -22.98 -13.24
N CYS A 202 -3.89 -22.19 -12.21
CA CYS A 202 -2.91 -21.31 -11.57
C CYS A 202 -1.90 -22.06 -10.69
N LEU A 203 -2.28 -23.21 -10.11
CA LEU A 203 -1.37 -24.02 -9.30
C LEU A 203 -0.43 -24.92 -10.13
N ALA A 204 -0.79 -25.26 -11.36
CA ALA A 204 0.00 -26.20 -12.17
C ALA A 204 1.44 -25.72 -12.48
N PRO A 205 1.68 -24.47 -12.93
CA PRO A 205 3.04 -23.98 -13.25
C PRO A 205 4.01 -23.93 -12.05
N PRO A 206 3.67 -23.33 -10.90
CA PRO A 206 4.57 -23.35 -9.74
C PRO A 206 4.80 -24.78 -9.22
N THR A 207 3.80 -25.66 -9.32
CA THR A 207 3.96 -27.08 -8.97
C THR A 207 4.91 -27.79 -9.92
N PHE A 208 4.81 -27.56 -11.22
CA PHE A 208 5.73 -28.11 -12.21
C PHE A 208 7.17 -27.66 -11.94
N ILE A 209 7.39 -26.37 -11.71
CA ILE A 209 8.71 -25.82 -11.36
C ILE A 209 9.23 -26.41 -10.05
N ALA A 210 8.40 -26.50 -9.01
CA ALA A 210 8.81 -27.10 -7.74
C ALA A 210 9.32 -28.53 -7.92
N ASN A 211 8.60 -29.35 -8.69
CA ASN A 211 9.00 -30.74 -8.95
C ASN A 211 10.29 -30.84 -9.77
N THR A 212 10.49 -30.00 -10.78
CA THR A 212 11.72 -30.03 -11.59
C THR A 212 12.94 -29.59 -10.78
N ARG A 213 12.81 -28.60 -9.87
CA ARG A 213 13.92 -28.19 -8.98
C ARG A 213 14.35 -29.29 -8.01
N LEU A 214 13.41 -30.13 -7.56
CA LEU A 214 13.71 -31.30 -6.72
C LEU A 214 14.34 -32.43 -7.53
N ARG A 215 13.75 -32.74 -8.70
CA ARG A 215 14.22 -33.78 -9.61
C ARG A 215 15.65 -33.52 -10.08
N ASP A 216 15.94 -32.28 -10.46
CA ASP A 216 17.25 -31.88 -11.00
C ASP A 216 18.25 -31.57 -9.88
N HIS A 217 17.89 -31.83 -8.61
CA HIS A 217 18.76 -31.67 -7.43
C HIS A 217 19.34 -30.26 -7.26
N ARG A 218 18.61 -29.26 -7.73
CA ARG A 218 19.00 -27.84 -7.65
C ARG A 218 18.58 -27.18 -6.34
N SER A 219 17.65 -27.77 -5.61
CA SER A 219 17.09 -27.19 -4.37
C SER A 219 16.64 -28.28 -3.41
N HIS A 220 16.78 -28.03 -2.10
CA HIS A 220 16.19 -28.89 -1.08
C HIS A 220 14.67 -28.67 -1.02
N PRO A 221 13.89 -29.64 -0.51
CA PRO A 221 12.46 -29.46 -0.25
C PRO A 221 12.14 -28.21 0.58
N GLY A 222 12.94 -27.92 1.62
CA GLY A 222 12.78 -26.72 2.42
C GLY A 222 13.02 -25.42 1.65
N ASP A 223 13.93 -25.42 0.68
CA ASP A 223 14.23 -24.24 -0.16
C ASP A 223 13.05 -23.94 -1.09
N VAL A 224 12.41 -25.00 -1.62
CA VAL A 224 11.21 -24.94 -2.46
C VAL A 224 10.01 -24.41 -1.68
N ILE A 225 9.74 -24.98 -0.50
CA ILE A 225 8.62 -24.58 0.38
C ILE A 225 8.78 -23.12 0.81
N ALA A 226 9.97 -22.72 1.27
CA ALA A 226 10.23 -21.34 1.67
C ALA A 226 10.03 -20.36 0.48
N GLY A 227 10.47 -20.75 -0.72
CA GLY A 227 10.22 -19.97 -1.93
C GLY A 227 8.72 -19.81 -2.22
N CYS A 228 7.95 -20.90 -2.20
CA CYS A 228 6.50 -20.86 -2.39
C CYS A 228 5.80 -19.97 -1.36
N MET A 229 6.15 -20.11 -0.07
CA MET A 229 5.58 -19.30 1.01
C MET A 229 5.87 -17.81 0.82
N LEU A 230 7.12 -17.47 0.48
CA LEU A 230 7.52 -16.10 0.21
C LEU A 230 6.74 -15.51 -0.97
N GLY A 231 6.63 -16.26 -2.08
CA GLY A 231 5.91 -15.80 -3.27
C GLY A 231 4.41 -15.59 -3.01
N VAL A 232 3.76 -16.50 -2.29
CA VAL A 232 2.34 -16.37 -1.90
C VAL A 232 2.14 -15.18 -0.97
N PHE A 233 3.01 -15.00 0.03
CA PHE A 233 2.93 -13.87 0.95
C PHE A 233 3.02 -12.54 0.20
N ILE A 234 4.01 -12.38 -0.68
CA ILE A 234 4.17 -11.15 -1.45
C ILE A 234 2.98 -10.96 -2.40
N ALA A 235 2.42 -12.01 -3.00
CA ALA A 235 1.24 -11.88 -3.86
C ALA A 235 0.01 -11.34 -3.10
N LEU A 236 -0.21 -11.81 -1.87
CA LEU A 236 -1.27 -11.31 -1.00
C LEU A 236 -1.03 -9.83 -0.64
N VAL A 237 0.20 -9.48 -0.23
CA VAL A 237 0.55 -8.09 0.10
C VAL A 237 0.45 -7.18 -1.13
N SER A 238 0.94 -7.59 -2.30
CA SER A 238 0.85 -6.80 -3.55
C SER A 238 -0.60 -6.61 -4.01
N ALA A 239 -1.49 -7.57 -3.75
CA ALA A 239 -2.90 -7.45 -4.06
C ALA A 239 -3.67 -6.55 -3.07
N ILE A 240 -3.22 -6.43 -1.82
CA ILE A 240 -3.86 -5.64 -0.75
C ILE A 240 -3.24 -4.23 -0.61
N GLY A 241 -1.93 -4.13 -0.78
CA GLY A 241 -1.06 -3.07 -0.25
C GLY A 241 -0.95 -1.79 -1.08
N ARG A 242 -1.52 -1.74 -2.29
CA ARG A 242 -1.62 -0.47 -3.02
C ARG A 242 -2.83 0.38 -2.61
N LYS A 243 -3.36 0.16 -1.41
CA LYS A 243 -4.31 1.07 -0.78
C LYS A 243 -3.63 2.30 -0.14
N GLU A 244 -2.32 2.23 0.12
CA GLU A 244 -1.55 3.29 0.81
C GLU A 244 -0.65 4.12 -0.13
N SER A 245 -0.05 3.53 -1.17
CA SER A 245 0.92 4.25 -2.01
C SER A 245 0.30 5.25 -3.00
N ALA A 246 -1.01 5.20 -3.23
CA ALA A 246 -1.71 6.25 -3.99
C ALA A 246 -1.90 7.55 -3.18
N MET A 247 -1.55 7.55 -1.88
CA MET A 247 -1.47 8.78 -1.06
C MET A 247 -0.03 9.33 -0.96
N VAL A 248 0.96 8.70 -1.61
CA VAL A 248 2.36 9.20 -1.62
C VAL A 248 2.79 9.68 -3.01
N GLU A 249 2.06 9.30 -4.07
CA GLU A 249 2.37 9.71 -5.45
C GLU A 249 1.31 10.64 -6.06
N SER A 250 0.64 11.44 -5.22
CA SER A 250 -0.03 12.68 -5.65
C SER A 250 0.74 13.94 -5.27
N ASP A 251 1.90 13.83 -4.61
CA ASP A 251 2.65 14.98 -4.09
C ASP A 251 3.84 15.42 -4.94
N GLN A 252 4.13 14.81 -6.10
CA GLN A 252 5.26 15.25 -6.93
C GLN A 252 5.06 15.05 -8.45
N GLU A 253 4.34 15.97 -9.09
CA GLU A 253 4.71 16.51 -10.40
C GLU A 253 4.01 17.87 -10.61
N ILE A 254 4.74 18.96 -10.31
CA ILE A 254 4.41 20.31 -10.78
C ILE A 254 5.07 20.44 -12.17
N PRO A 255 4.32 20.62 -13.27
CA PRO A 255 4.92 21.01 -14.53
C PRO A 255 5.61 22.36 -14.35
N ARG A 256 6.90 22.42 -14.69
CA ARG A 256 7.61 23.68 -14.92
C ARG A 256 7.09 24.24 -16.24
N ASP A 257 6.15 25.17 -16.17
CA ASP A 257 5.83 26.03 -17.31
C ASP A 257 7.06 26.85 -17.66
N GLN A 258 7.45 26.74 -18.93
CA GLN A 258 8.44 27.60 -19.57
C GLN A 258 7.90 29.02 -19.67
N ASP A 259 8.81 29.96 -19.49
CA ASP A 259 8.58 31.38 -19.54
C ASP A 259 7.94 31.82 -20.88
N ASN A 260 6.90 32.64 -20.72
CA ASN A 260 6.24 33.54 -21.66
C ASN A 260 6.92 33.80 -23.01
N GLU A 261 6.15 33.62 -24.09
CA GLU A 261 6.21 34.52 -25.26
C GLU A 261 4.79 34.89 -25.68
N TRP A 262 4.54 36.20 -25.74
CA TRP A 262 3.27 36.82 -26.10
C TRP A 262 3.00 36.61 -27.59
N ASP A 263 1.77 36.25 -27.98
CA ASP A 263 0.95 37.08 -28.88
C ASP A 263 -0.35 36.40 -29.36
N MET A 264 -1.44 37.18 -29.27
CA MET A 264 -2.49 37.30 -30.30
C MET A 264 -3.58 36.21 -30.42
N ILE A 265 -4.70 36.38 -29.68
CA ILE A 265 -5.99 36.94 -30.19
C ILE A 265 -7.22 36.45 -29.39
N SER A 266 -7.95 37.45 -28.87
CA SER A 266 -9.37 37.61 -28.52
C SER A 266 -10.11 36.59 -27.65
N GLU A 267 -10.33 37.02 -26.40
CA GLU A 267 -11.62 37.12 -25.69
C GLU A 267 -12.85 36.54 -26.40
N ASP A 268 -13.45 35.52 -25.78
CA ASP A 268 -14.89 35.54 -25.46
C ASP A 268 -15.16 34.60 -24.27
N GLU A 269 -15.53 35.27 -23.17
CA GLU A 269 -16.29 34.84 -21.98
C GLU A 269 -16.25 33.37 -21.52
N MET A 270 -15.56 33.14 -20.39
CA MET A 270 -16.20 32.47 -19.25
C MET A 270 -15.52 32.91 -17.94
N GLN A 271 -16.17 33.83 -17.21
CA GLN A 271 -15.81 34.12 -15.82
C GLN A 271 -16.34 32.98 -14.94
N GLU A 272 -15.46 32.15 -14.37
CA GLU A 272 -15.80 31.36 -13.18
C GLU A 272 -15.47 32.21 -11.94
N GLU A 273 -16.50 32.70 -11.26
CA GLU A 273 -16.34 33.36 -9.95
C GLU A 273 -15.81 32.35 -8.90
N PRO A 274 -15.01 32.79 -7.91
CA PRO A 274 -14.56 31.93 -6.83
C PRO A 274 -15.76 31.50 -5.97
N ILE A 275 -16.14 30.22 -6.03
CA ILE A 275 -17.23 29.65 -5.22
C ILE A 275 -16.79 29.70 -3.75
N GLN A 276 -17.45 30.54 -2.97
CA GLN A 276 -17.27 30.57 -1.52
C GLN A 276 -17.96 29.35 -0.90
N PRO A 277 -17.30 28.59 -0.01
CA PRO A 277 -17.91 27.42 0.61
C PRO A 277 -19.03 27.82 1.57
N THR A 278 -20.07 26.99 1.72
CA THR A 278 -21.06 27.11 2.80
C THR A 278 -20.62 26.25 3.98
N VAL A 279 -20.59 26.80 5.19
CA VAL A 279 -20.24 26.06 6.41
C VAL A 279 -21.51 25.53 7.07
N ARG A 280 -21.59 24.22 7.31
CA ARG A 280 -22.70 23.56 8.00
C ARG A 280 -22.25 23.07 9.37
N VAL A 281 -22.82 23.65 10.43
CA VAL A 281 -22.56 23.24 11.81
C VAL A 281 -23.64 22.25 12.23
N CYS A 282 -23.26 21.00 12.43
CA CYS A 282 -24.14 19.90 12.79
C CYS A 282 -24.02 19.56 14.28
N THR A 283 -25.14 19.34 14.96
CA THR A 283 -25.13 18.77 16.31
C THR A 283 -26.31 17.84 16.51
N SER A 284 -26.12 16.81 17.32
CA SER A 284 -27.19 15.91 17.76
C SER A 284 -27.77 16.31 19.13
N ALA A 285 -27.33 17.46 19.66
CA ALA A 285 -27.87 18.10 20.85
C ALA A 285 -28.70 19.33 20.46
N LEU A 286 -29.28 20.04 21.42
CA LEU A 286 -30.05 21.25 21.16
C LEU A 286 -29.15 22.36 20.62
N TYR A 287 -29.67 23.19 19.69
CA TYR A 287 -28.97 24.36 19.15
C TYR A 287 -28.37 25.27 20.23
N SER A 288 -29.07 25.40 21.37
CA SER A 288 -28.60 26.18 22.53
C SER A 288 -27.23 25.76 23.06
N ASN A 289 -26.76 24.53 22.76
CA ASN A 289 -25.45 24.03 23.19
C ASN A 289 -24.29 24.50 22.31
N ILE A 290 -24.58 24.99 21.11
CA ILE A 290 -23.57 25.45 20.13
C ILE A 290 -23.85 26.87 19.61
N GLU A 291 -24.90 27.53 20.11
CA GLU A 291 -25.33 28.85 19.68
C GLU A 291 -24.19 29.88 19.71
N GLY A 292 -23.41 29.91 20.80
CA GLY A 292 -22.25 30.80 20.93
C GLY A 292 -21.21 30.57 19.83
N PHE A 293 -20.94 29.32 19.47
CA PHE A 293 -20.00 28.94 18.42
C PHE A 293 -20.51 29.28 17.01
N VAL A 294 -21.77 29.02 16.72
CA VAL A 294 -22.38 29.36 15.41
C VAL A 294 -22.39 30.87 15.19
N VAL A 295 -22.71 31.66 16.23
CA VAL A 295 -22.67 33.11 16.18
C VAL A 295 -21.24 33.62 15.99
N GLU A 296 -20.27 33.08 16.74
CA GLU A 296 -18.88 33.51 16.62
C GLU A 296 -18.30 33.20 15.24
N LEU A 297 -18.61 32.03 14.66
CA LEU A 297 -18.25 31.69 13.29
C LEU A 297 -18.87 32.67 12.29
N ARG A 298 -20.16 32.98 12.42
CA ARG A 298 -20.84 33.90 11.51
C ARG A 298 -20.24 35.31 11.55
N ASP A 299 -19.86 35.78 12.73
CA ASP A 299 -19.30 37.12 12.93
C ASP A 299 -17.83 37.25 12.47
N HIS A 300 -17.08 36.14 12.36
CA HIS A 300 -15.66 36.13 11.98
C HIS A 300 -15.37 35.52 10.60
N SER A 301 -16.37 35.00 9.89
CA SER A 301 -16.20 34.32 8.59
C SER A 301 -16.65 35.15 7.37
N CYS A 302 -16.95 36.44 7.54
CA CYS A 302 -17.72 37.24 6.58
C CYS A 302 -17.10 37.41 5.18
N ASP A 303 -15.79 37.15 5.01
CA ASP A 303 -15.09 37.30 3.71
C ASP A 303 -14.72 35.97 3.05
N LEU A 304 -14.86 34.83 3.76
CA LEU A 304 -14.33 33.52 3.35
C LEU A 304 -15.41 32.47 3.08
N VAL A 305 -16.65 32.70 3.52
CA VAL A 305 -17.73 31.71 3.55
C VAL A 305 -19.01 32.38 3.04
N GLU A 306 -19.75 31.70 2.18
CA GLU A 306 -21.01 32.21 1.60
C GLU A 306 -22.11 32.31 2.68
N ASP A 307 -22.25 31.25 3.49
CA ASP A 307 -23.24 31.17 4.56
C ASP A 307 -22.81 30.18 5.66
N VAL A 308 -23.29 30.41 6.89
CA VAL A 308 -23.11 29.50 8.03
C VAL A 308 -24.48 28.97 8.45
N LYS A 309 -24.77 27.72 8.10
CA LYS A 309 -26.03 27.03 8.35
C LYS A 309 -25.93 26.09 9.54
N HIS A 310 -26.91 26.13 10.43
CA HIS A 310 -27.09 25.13 11.47
C HIS A 310 -27.89 23.94 10.95
N VAL A 311 -27.46 22.72 11.28
CA VAL A 311 -28.16 21.47 10.96
C VAL A 311 -28.39 20.68 12.24
N GLU A 312 -29.66 20.50 12.61
CA GLU A 312 -30.04 19.65 13.73
C GLU A 312 -30.09 18.19 13.28
N LEU A 313 -29.25 17.35 13.91
CA LEU A 313 -29.20 15.92 13.64
C LEU A 313 -30.22 15.19 14.53
N PRO A 314 -30.97 14.21 13.98
CA PRO A 314 -32.00 13.51 14.71
C PRO A 314 -31.45 12.80 15.94
N TYR A 315 -32.26 12.79 17.02
CA TYR A 315 -31.77 12.24 18.28
C TYR A 315 -31.55 10.73 18.21
N ASN A 316 -32.50 10.04 17.57
CA ASN A 316 -32.51 8.62 17.28
C ASN A 316 -32.51 8.40 15.76
N ASP A 317 -32.02 7.24 15.32
CA ASP A 317 -32.05 6.84 13.90
C ASP A 317 -31.29 7.81 12.98
N LEU A 318 -30.08 8.21 13.38
CA LEU A 318 -29.22 9.07 12.56
C LEU A 318 -28.88 8.46 11.19
N ASP A 319 -28.93 7.14 11.08
CA ASP A 319 -28.66 6.42 9.85
C ASP A 319 -29.66 6.70 8.72
N SER A 320 -30.89 7.14 9.05
CA SER A 320 -31.90 7.51 8.05
C SER A 320 -31.80 8.97 7.59
N PHE A 321 -30.95 9.79 8.20
CA PHE A 321 -30.75 11.18 7.81
C PHE A 321 -30.20 11.30 6.37
N THR A 322 -30.87 12.10 5.55
CA THR A 322 -30.48 12.38 4.16
C THR A 322 -29.68 13.67 4.06
N LEU A 323 -28.66 13.69 3.19
CA LEU A 323 -27.80 14.85 2.96
C LEU A 323 -28.33 15.69 1.79
N ASP A 324 -29.65 15.89 1.75
CA ASP A 324 -30.30 16.55 0.63
C ASP A 324 -29.91 18.03 0.58
N GLY A 325 -29.41 18.47 -0.58
CA GLY A 325 -28.94 19.85 -0.78
C GLY A 325 -27.58 20.17 -0.16
N TRP A 326 -26.71 19.17 0.00
CA TRP A 326 -25.31 19.33 0.42
C TRP A 326 -24.40 19.16 -0.80
N ASP A 327 -23.45 20.08 -0.97
CA ASP A 327 -22.57 20.13 -2.14
C ASP A 327 -21.12 19.83 -1.78
N LYS A 328 -20.29 19.48 -2.78
CA LYS A 328 -18.87 19.17 -2.58
C LYS A 328 -18.05 20.35 -2.06
N SER A 329 -18.55 21.56 -2.24
CA SER A 329 -17.95 22.80 -1.74
C SER A 329 -18.31 23.11 -0.29
N ASP A 330 -19.18 22.31 0.35
CA ASP A 330 -19.59 22.54 1.74
C ASP A 330 -18.49 22.09 2.72
N VAL A 331 -18.34 22.85 3.80
CA VAL A 331 -17.51 22.47 4.96
C VAL A 331 -18.43 22.11 6.12
N VAL A 332 -18.24 20.93 6.70
CA VAL A 332 -19.11 20.41 7.76
C VAL A 332 -18.37 20.33 9.08
N ILE A 333 -18.95 20.94 10.10
CA ILE A 333 -18.44 20.91 11.48
C ILE A 333 -19.44 20.16 12.35
N LEU A 334 -19.09 18.94 12.77
CA LEU A 334 -19.89 18.11 13.66
C LEU A 334 -19.51 18.36 15.13
N CYS A 335 -20.37 19.04 15.87
CA CYS A 335 -20.20 19.31 17.29
C CYS A 335 -20.87 18.22 18.15
N HIS A 336 -20.07 17.56 18.97
CA HIS A 336 -20.47 16.50 19.87
C HIS A 336 -20.19 16.85 21.33
N SER A 337 -21.27 16.94 22.12
CA SER A 337 -21.23 17.18 23.56
C SER A 337 -21.08 15.86 24.32
N ILE A 338 -19.96 15.71 25.03
CA ILE A 338 -19.69 14.52 25.84
C ILE A 338 -20.60 14.47 27.07
N GLU A 339 -20.97 15.63 27.60
CA GLU A 339 -21.88 15.71 28.75
C GLU A 339 -23.28 15.18 28.39
N ASN A 340 -23.76 15.48 27.18
CA ASN A 340 -25.08 15.04 26.74
C ASN A 340 -25.12 13.58 26.27
N ARG A 341 -24.09 13.14 25.53
CA ARG A 341 -24.14 11.86 24.80
C ARG A 341 -23.06 10.85 25.14
N ARG A 342 -22.18 11.14 26.10
CA ARG A 342 -20.97 10.37 26.41
C ARG A 342 -20.05 10.26 25.20
N LEU A 343 -18.83 9.78 25.39
CA LEU A 343 -17.84 9.70 24.32
C LEU A 343 -18.04 8.45 23.44
N SER A 344 -19.13 8.43 22.67
CA SER A 344 -19.51 7.32 21.77
C SER A 344 -19.70 7.82 20.33
N LEU A 345 -18.61 8.27 19.72
CA LEU A 345 -18.63 8.81 18.36
C LEU A 345 -18.67 7.69 17.32
N THR A 346 -17.66 6.83 17.32
CA THR A 346 -17.52 5.66 16.42
C THR A 346 -16.95 4.44 17.13
N ASP A 347 -17.10 3.25 16.53
CA ASP A 347 -16.41 2.00 16.91
C ASP A 347 -16.64 1.50 18.36
N VAL A 348 -17.72 1.95 19.00
CA VAL A 348 -18.17 1.50 20.33
C VAL A 348 -19.59 0.97 20.26
N THR A 349 -20.01 0.19 21.26
CA THR A 349 -21.29 -0.57 21.24
C THR A 349 -22.58 0.27 21.14
N ASP A 350 -22.49 1.60 21.14
CA ASP A 350 -23.58 2.54 20.92
C ASP A 350 -23.11 3.77 20.12
N ALA A 351 -22.22 3.54 19.15
CA ALA A 351 -21.67 4.59 18.31
C ALA A 351 -22.77 5.33 17.53
N LEU A 352 -22.71 6.66 17.56
CA LEU A 352 -23.75 7.50 16.97
C LEU A 352 -23.50 7.81 15.50
N TYR A 353 -22.23 7.94 15.09
CA TYR A 353 -21.88 8.56 13.82
C TYR A 353 -21.16 7.63 12.83
N ASP A 354 -21.12 6.32 13.10
CA ASP A 354 -20.39 5.33 12.29
C ASP A 354 -20.73 5.45 10.79
N ASN A 355 -22.01 5.51 10.45
CA ASN A 355 -22.44 5.66 9.06
C ASN A 355 -22.52 7.13 8.64
N PHE A 356 -22.90 8.04 9.53
CA PHE A 356 -23.07 9.46 9.22
C PHE A 356 -21.75 10.10 8.75
N ILE A 357 -20.68 9.97 9.54
CA ILE A 357 -19.36 10.51 9.19
C ILE A 357 -18.85 9.91 7.87
N GLN A 358 -19.09 8.61 7.65
CA GLN A 358 -18.72 7.95 6.39
C GLN A 358 -19.50 8.50 5.19
N LYS A 359 -20.81 8.77 5.34
CA LYS A 359 -21.65 9.33 4.29
C LYS A 359 -21.20 10.76 3.94
N VAL A 360 -20.99 11.60 4.95
CA VAL A 360 -20.56 13.00 4.75
C VAL A 360 -19.16 13.08 4.15
N SER A 361 -18.20 12.34 4.71
CA SER A 361 -16.82 12.29 4.20
C SER A 361 -16.73 11.82 2.75
N LYS A 362 -17.60 10.90 2.32
CA LYS A 362 -17.70 10.48 0.90
C LYS A 362 -18.26 11.57 -0.02
N LEU A 363 -19.08 12.49 0.51
CA LEU A 363 -19.69 13.55 -0.26
C LEU A 363 -18.75 14.75 -0.43
N ILE A 364 -18.21 15.27 0.69
CA ILE A 364 -17.45 16.53 0.72
C ILE A 364 -15.93 16.33 0.84
N GLY A 365 -15.47 15.12 1.15
CA GLY A 365 -14.07 14.83 1.45
C GLY A 365 -13.73 14.93 2.94
N LYS A 366 -12.60 14.32 3.33
CA LYS A 366 -12.15 14.28 4.73
C LYS A 366 -11.76 15.66 5.26
N ASP A 367 -11.06 16.44 4.45
CA ASP A 367 -10.46 17.71 4.87
C ASP A 367 -11.52 18.81 5.08
N ALA A 368 -12.71 18.62 4.50
CA ALA A 368 -13.87 19.48 4.70
C ALA A 368 -14.80 19.00 5.82
N LEU A 369 -14.48 17.90 6.54
CA LEU A 369 -15.26 17.37 7.65
C LEU A 369 -14.47 17.45 8.97
N ILE A 370 -14.93 18.30 9.88
CA ILE A 370 -14.32 18.53 11.18
C ILE A 370 -15.26 18.02 12.28
N VAL A 371 -14.74 17.22 13.22
CA VAL A 371 -15.47 16.74 14.40
C VAL A 371 -14.91 17.44 15.63
N ILE A 372 -15.76 18.17 16.34
CA ILE A 372 -15.44 18.86 17.59
C ILE A 372 -16.08 18.09 18.73
N ALA A 373 -15.27 17.41 19.55
CA ALA A 373 -15.74 16.85 20.82
C ALA A 373 -15.51 17.88 21.93
N HIS A 374 -16.58 18.31 22.60
CA HIS A 374 -16.53 19.37 23.61
C HIS A 374 -17.11 18.94 24.97
N ASP A 375 -17.03 19.83 25.95
CA ASP A 375 -17.41 19.61 27.37
C ASP A 375 -16.47 18.66 28.15
N PHE A 376 -15.18 18.65 27.80
CA PHE A 376 -14.19 17.91 28.60
C PHE A 376 -13.97 18.58 29.96
N LYS A 377 -14.07 17.81 31.05
CA LYS A 377 -13.79 18.26 32.43
C LYS A 377 -12.30 18.32 32.76
N TRP A 378 -11.50 18.89 31.86
CA TRP A 378 -10.09 19.12 32.11
C TRP A 378 -9.91 20.27 33.10
N THR A 379 -8.85 20.20 33.89
CA THR A 379 -8.45 21.25 34.85
C THR A 379 -7.04 21.69 34.49
N ASP A 380 -6.74 22.98 34.64
CA ASP A 380 -5.42 23.53 34.27
C ASP A 380 -4.28 22.97 35.16
N ASP A 381 -4.64 22.40 36.31
CA ASP A 381 -3.72 21.74 37.24
C ASP A 381 -3.31 20.33 36.78
N GLN A 382 -3.95 19.75 35.76
CA GLN A 382 -3.59 18.44 35.23
C GLN A 382 -2.33 18.51 34.35
N PRO A 383 -1.39 17.55 34.50
CA PRO A 383 -0.20 17.53 33.66
C PRO A 383 -0.61 17.40 32.18
N PRO A 384 0.03 18.13 31.24
CA PRO A 384 -0.28 18.10 29.80
C PRO A 384 -0.29 16.69 29.19
N LYS A 385 0.45 15.77 29.83
CA LYS A 385 0.50 14.35 29.47
C LYS A 385 -0.87 13.66 29.60
N VAL A 386 -1.67 14.01 30.59
CA VAL A 386 -3.00 13.38 30.83
C VAL A 386 -3.94 13.65 29.65
N ARG A 387 -3.91 14.87 29.11
CA ARG A 387 -4.69 15.23 27.93
C ARG A 387 -4.26 14.42 26.71
N LYS A 388 -2.95 14.37 26.43
CA LYS A 388 -2.41 13.59 25.31
C LYS A 388 -2.71 12.10 25.42
N ASP A 389 -2.54 11.51 26.60
CA ASP A 389 -2.83 10.09 26.85
C ASP A 389 -4.33 9.78 26.63
N GLN A 390 -5.23 10.70 26.99
CA GLN A 390 -6.66 10.58 26.71
C GLN A 390 -6.96 10.67 25.21
N GLU A 391 -6.39 11.64 24.50
CA GLU A 391 -6.56 11.79 23.05
C GLU A 391 -6.06 10.56 22.29
N GLU A 392 -4.91 10.01 22.68
CA GLU A 392 -4.36 8.76 22.13
C GLU A 392 -5.26 7.56 22.42
N THR A 393 -5.82 7.47 23.63
CA THR A 393 -6.76 6.40 24.00
C THR A 393 -8.03 6.47 23.14
N ILE A 394 -8.54 7.67 22.88
CA ILE A 394 -9.72 7.88 22.03
C ILE A 394 -9.40 7.50 20.59
N ARG A 395 -8.25 7.92 20.07
CA ARG A 395 -7.76 7.55 18.74
C ARG A 395 -7.62 6.04 18.56
N ALA A 396 -7.11 5.34 19.58
CA ALA A 396 -6.96 3.90 19.55
C ALA A 396 -8.30 3.15 19.59
N ARG A 397 -9.30 3.69 20.31
CA ARG A 397 -10.62 3.05 20.46
C ARG A 397 -11.61 3.39 19.35
N GLN A 398 -11.52 4.58 18.77
CA GLN A 398 -12.49 5.12 17.80
C GLN A 398 -11.77 5.56 16.50
N PRO A 399 -11.08 4.64 15.79
CA PRO A 399 -10.27 4.98 14.62
C PRO A 399 -11.10 5.48 13.42
N THR A 400 -12.40 5.15 13.36
CA THR A 400 -13.26 5.52 12.23
C THR A 400 -13.46 7.04 12.13
N VAL A 401 -13.58 7.78 13.24
CA VAL A 401 -13.60 9.26 13.19
C VAL A 401 -12.37 9.81 12.47
N TYR A 402 -11.17 9.40 12.87
CA TYR A 402 -9.90 9.92 12.32
C TYR A 402 -9.63 9.50 10.87
N LYS A 403 -10.29 8.44 10.42
CA LYS A 403 -10.20 7.96 9.04
C LYS A 403 -11.00 8.84 8.08
N PHE A 404 -12.10 9.42 8.55
CA PHE A 404 -13.07 10.11 7.70
C PHE A 404 -13.23 11.60 8.00
N ALA A 405 -12.70 12.08 9.12
CA ALA A 405 -12.77 13.48 9.54
C ALA A 405 -11.48 13.93 10.25
N GLU A 406 -11.26 15.23 10.30
CA GLU A 406 -10.37 15.84 11.30
C GLU A 406 -11.08 15.91 12.65
N MET A 407 -10.34 15.76 13.75
CA MET A 407 -10.94 15.75 15.09
C MET A 407 -10.20 16.71 16.02
N SER A 408 -10.96 17.54 16.73
CA SER A 408 -10.45 18.44 17.75
C SER A 408 -11.20 18.29 19.08
N PHE A 409 -10.51 18.56 20.19
CA PHE A 409 -11.02 18.38 21.53
C PHE A 409 -11.03 19.69 22.30
N TRP A 410 -12.22 20.09 22.76
CA TRP A 410 -12.48 21.39 23.35
C TRP A 410 -12.94 21.24 24.79
N ARG A 411 -12.41 22.09 25.67
CA ARG A 411 -12.81 22.11 27.08
C ARG A 411 -14.09 22.91 27.26
N GLU A 412 -14.24 23.97 26.47
CA GLU A 412 -15.29 24.96 26.63
C GLU A 412 -16.68 24.43 26.27
N ASN A 413 -17.68 25.02 26.90
CA ASN A 413 -19.06 24.89 26.48
C ASN A 413 -19.30 25.82 25.28
N LEU A 414 -19.60 25.23 24.12
CA LEU A 414 -19.80 25.94 22.86
C LEU A 414 -21.03 26.87 22.86
N ALA A 415 -21.88 26.84 23.89
CA ALA A 415 -22.96 27.79 24.10
C ALA A 415 -22.46 29.18 24.54
N ASN A 416 -21.31 29.24 25.24
CA ASN A 416 -20.85 30.49 25.85
C ASN A 416 -19.83 31.20 24.97
N ARG A 417 -20.32 32.23 24.27
CA ARG A 417 -19.55 33.05 23.33
C ARG A 417 -18.25 33.63 23.92
N ASN A 418 -18.28 34.09 25.18
CA ASN A 418 -17.13 34.74 25.82
C ASN A 418 -15.93 33.77 26.06
N LEU A 419 -16.16 32.46 26.04
CA LEU A 419 -15.11 31.46 26.20
C LEU A 419 -14.43 31.10 24.85
N LEU A 420 -15.07 31.42 23.72
CA LEU A 420 -14.64 30.98 22.39
C LEU A 420 -13.68 31.99 21.73
N THR A 421 -13.81 33.27 22.06
CA THR A 421 -12.98 34.36 21.51
C THR A 421 -11.48 34.19 21.78
N CYS A 422 -11.10 33.41 22.81
CA CYS A 422 -9.69 33.07 23.09
C CYS A 422 -9.19 31.82 22.35
N CYS A 423 -10.05 30.84 22.06
CA CYS A 423 -9.65 29.57 21.44
C CYS A 423 -9.55 29.66 19.92
N VAL A 424 -10.47 30.40 19.27
CA VAL A 424 -10.45 30.61 17.81
C VAL A 424 -9.20 31.36 17.34
N THR A 425 -8.64 32.23 18.18
CA THR A 425 -7.35 32.90 17.92
C THR A 425 -6.11 32.00 18.07
N VAL A 426 -6.19 30.88 18.80
CA VAL A 426 -5.03 30.03 19.14
C VAL A 426 -4.98 28.76 18.29
N THR A 427 -6.13 28.20 17.91
CA THR A 427 -6.21 27.11 16.92
C THR A 427 -6.61 27.72 15.58
N GLY A 428 -5.61 28.04 14.77
CA GLY A 428 -5.76 28.88 13.59
C GLY A 428 -6.94 28.53 12.68
N MET A 429 -7.73 29.55 12.36
CA MET A 429 -8.52 29.61 11.12
C MET A 429 -7.64 29.67 9.85
N SER A 430 -6.34 29.40 9.96
CA SER A 430 -5.41 29.23 8.83
C SER A 430 -5.60 27.89 8.09
N SER A 431 -6.51 27.02 8.53
CA SER A 431 -6.76 25.69 7.94
C SER A 431 -8.15 25.50 7.33
N LEU A 432 -8.94 26.58 7.13
CA LEU A 432 -10.00 26.49 6.12
C LEU A 432 -9.31 26.34 4.75
N PRO A 433 -9.74 25.41 3.88
CA PRO A 433 -9.15 25.27 2.56
C PRO A 433 -9.30 26.62 1.84
N SER A 434 -8.19 27.32 1.66
CA SER A 434 -8.14 28.54 0.90
C SER A 434 -8.35 28.19 -0.57
N SER A 435 -9.60 28.11 -1.03
CA SER A 435 -9.85 28.33 -2.44
C SER A 435 -9.47 29.79 -2.70
N THR A 436 -8.41 29.98 -3.49
CA THR A 436 -7.91 31.27 -4.01
C THR A 436 -7.39 32.29 -2.99
N ARG A 437 -6.11 32.17 -2.61
CA ARG A 437 -5.28 33.34 -2.23
C ARG A 437 -3.91 33.28 -2.90
N ARG A 438 -3.84 33.72 -4.17
CA ARG A 438 -2.58 34.04 -4.84
C ARG A 438 -2.13 35.39 -4.25
N GLU A 439 -1.18 35.37 -3.32
CA GLU A 439 -0.57 36.59 -2.76
C GLU A 439 -0.06 37.47 -3.91
N ARG A 440 -0.65 38.66 -4.02
CA ARG A 440 -0.12 39.77 -4.81
C ARG A 440 1.10 40.29 -4.04
N ARG A 441 2.31 39.83 -4.40
CA ARG A 441 3.55 40.51 -4.02
C ARG A 441 3.83 41.58 -5.07
N GLU A 442 3.79 42.83 -4.61
CA GLU A 442 4.36 44.00 -5.29
C GLU A 442 5.87 43.85 -5.51
#